data_AF-A0A2T2N0W8-F1
#
_entry.id   AF-A0A2T2N0W8-F1
#
_cell.length_a   1.000
_cell.length_b   1.000
_cell.length_c   1.000
_cell.angle_alpha   90.00
_cell.angle_beta   90.00
_cell.angle_gamma   90.00
#
_symmetry.space_group_name_H-M   'P 1'
#
loop_
_entity.id
_entity.type
_entity.pdbx_description
1 polymer ?
#
loop_
_entity_poly.entity_id
_entity_poly.type
_entity_poly.pdbx_seq_one_letter_code
_entity_poly.pdbx_strand_id
1 'polypeptide(L)'
;GTRYFVIDALDVCFTDLPKLLDFIVQMSSTSSRVKWIMFSRSWLNIEERLERAKDEVRLSLELNADSVSTAVYFYITHKVSRLEREKKYSHQTKQAVLNYLYTNANDTTCACHDGR
;
A
#
# COMPACT_ATOMS: atom_id res chain seq x y z
N GLY A 1 -25.60 -6.31 -10.56
CA GLY A 1 -24.12 -6.22 -10.51
C GLY A 1 -23.68 -5.44 -9.31
N THR A 2 -22.54 -5.80 -8.74
CA THR A 2 -21.84 -5.05 -7.69
C THR A 2 -21.14 -3.84 -8.30
N ARG A 3 -21.15 -2.70 -7.61
CA ARG A 3 -20.44 -1.48 -7.98
C ARG A 3 -19.33 -1.23 -6.98
N TYR A 4 -18.16 -0.86 -7.49
CA TYR A 4 -16.98 -0.56 -6.69
C TYR A 4 -16.68 0.93 -6.79
N PHE A 5 -16.50 1.57 -5.65
CA PHE A 5 -15.97 2.93 -5.57
C PHE A 5 -14.57 2.85 -4.97
N VAL A 6 -13.63 3.49 -5.66
CA VAL A 6 -12.24 3.56 -5.25
C VAL A 6 -11.92 5.01 -4.95
N ILE A 7 -11.51 5.29 -3.72
CA ILE A 7 -11.09 6.62 -3.29
C ILE A 7 -9.61 6.53 -2.94
N ASP A 8 -8.80 7.29 -3.67
CA ASP A 8 -7.38 7.42 -3.40
C ASP A 8 -7.10 8.69 -2.58
N ALA A 9 -6.04 8.65 -1.77
CA ALA A 9 -5.54 9.75 -0.95
C ALA A 9 -6.63 10.43 -0.07
N LEU A 10 -7.46 9.65 0.62
CA LEU A 10 -8.57 10.15 1.44
C LEU A 10 -8.12 11.18 2.50
N ASP A 11 -6.90 11.05 3.03
CA ASP A 11 -6.30 11.96 4.01
C ASP A 11 -6.04 13.38 3.47
N VAL A 12 -5.98 13.56 2.15
CA VAL A 12 -5.82 14.91 1.55
C VAL A 12 -7.15 15.67 1.47
N CYS A 13 -8.26 15.02 1.80
CA CYS A 13 -9.57 15.66 1.87
C CYS A 13 -9.70 16.40 3.21
N PHE A 14 -9.55 17.73 3.20
CA PHE A 14 -9.61 18.53 4.42
C PHE A 14 -11.04 19.00 4.75
N THR A 15 -11.81 19.38 3.72
CA THR A 15 -13.16 19.91 3.89
C THR A 15 -14.18 18.78 3.90
N ASP A 16 -15.05 18.77 4.91
CA ASP A 16 -16.17 17.82 5.02
C ASP A 16 -15.79 16.32 5.04
N LEU A 17 -14.52 15.96 5.26
CA LEU A 17 -14.07 14.58 5.45
C LEU A 17 -14.90 13.81 6.50
N PRO A 18 -15.22 14.38 7.68
CA PRO A 18 -16.18 13.78 8.61
C PRO A 18 -17.50 13.33 7.96
N LYS A 19 -18.12 14.20 7.15
CA LYS A 19 -19.40 13.92 6.49
C LYS A 19 -19.24 12.85 5.42
N LEU A 20 -18.13 12.86 4.68
CA LEU A 20 -17.81 11.84 3.68
C LEU A 20 -17.66 10.45 4.34
N LEU A 21 -16.93 10.36 5.45
CA LEU A 21 -16.74 9.11 6.18
C LEU A 21 -18.08 8.57 6.73
N ASP A 22 -18.89 9.45 7.32
CA ASP A 22 -20.21 9.09 7.84
C ASP A 22 -21.13 8.59 6.71
N PHE A 23 -21.09 9.24 5.54
CA PHE A 23 -21.82 8.81 4.33
C PHE A 23 -21.34 7.43 3.86
N ILE A 24 -20.04 7.17 3.80
CA ILE A 24 -19.49 5.87 3.35
C ILE A 24 -19.94 4.75 4.29
N VAL A 25 -19.85 4.97 5.61
CA VAL A 25 -20.31 4.01 6.63
C VAL A 25 -21.80 3.72 6.43
N GLN A 26 -22.62 4.76 6.31
CA GLN A 26 -24.06 4.59 6.08
C GLN A 26 -24.35 3.81 4.79
N MET A 27 -23.67 4.15 3.68
CA MET A 27 -23.89 3.50 2.38
C MET A 27 -23.39 2.05 2.35
N SER A 28 -22.32 1.73 3.06
CA SER A 28 -21.83 0.35 3.20
C SER A 28 -22.84 -0.55 3.91
N SER A 29 -23.60 -0.01 4.87
CA SER A 29 -24.61 -0.77 5.63
C SER A 29 -25.93 -0.96 4.87
N THR A 30 -26.29 0.00 4.01
CA THR A 30 -27.60 0.06 3.34
C THR A 30 -27.62 -0.68 2.01
N SER A 31 -26.49 -0.85 1.33
CA SER A 31 -26.44 -1.49 0.02
C SER A 31 -25.32 -2.54 -0.08
N SER A 32 -25.71 -3.81 -0.05
CA SER A 32 -24.80 -4.95 -0.29
C SER A 32 -24.19 -4.97 -1.70
N ARG A 33 -24.76 -4.19 -2.64
CA ARG A 33 -24.29 -4.07 -4.03
C ARG A 33 -23.21 -3.01 -4.21
N VAL A 34 -22.84 -2.28 -3.17
CA VAL A 34 -21.80 -1.24 -3.23
C VAL A 34 -20.63 -1.69 -2.35
N LYS A 35 -19.41 -1.63 -2.91
CA LYS A 35 -18.18 -1.94 -2.20
C LYS A 35 -17.24 -0.74 -2.31
N TRP A 36 -16.60 -0.40 -1.20
CA TRP A 36 -15.71 0.75 -1.07
C TRP A 36 -14.28 0.24 -0.89
N ILE A 37 -13.36 0.83 -1.64
CA ILE A 37 -11.91 0.65 -1.48
C ILE A 37 -11.34 2.04 -1.26
N MET A 38 -10.67 2.24 -0.14
CA MET A 38 -10.15 3.54 0.27
C MET A 38 -8.68 3.42 0.60
N PHE A 39 -7.90 4.38 0.12
CA PHE A 39 -6.49 4.52 0.42
C PHE A 39 -6.27 5.81 1.20
N SER A 40 -5.52 5.74 2.28
CA SER A 40 -5.30 6.84 3.21
C SER A 40 -4.04 6.58 4.02
N ARG A 41 -3.45 7.64 4.59
CA ARG A 41 -2.60 7.50 5.77
C ARG A 41 -3.39 6.97 6.97
N SER A 42 -2.67 6.35 7.91
CA SER A 42 -3.14 5.78 9.19
C SER A 42 -3.48 6.86 10.23
N TRP A 43 -4.35 7.81 9.86
CA TRP A 43 -4.80 8.85 10.78
C TRP A 43 -5.96 8.33 11.64
N LEU A 44 -5.79 8.43 12.97
CA LEU A 44 -6.73 7.91 13.95
C LEU A 44 -8.18 8.36 13.72
N ASN A 45 -8.40 9.62 13.35
CA ASN A 45 -9.73 10.17 13.10
C ASN A 45 -10.45 9.57 11.87
N ILE A 46 -9.68 9.05 10.90
CA ILE A 46 -10.22 8.33 9.73
C ILE A 46 -10.53 6.89 10.14
N GLU A 47 -9.58 6.25 10.83
CA GLU A 47 -9.69 4.87 11.33
C GLU A 47 -10.90 4.70 12.25
N GLU A 48 -10.99 5.45 13.35
CA GLU A 48 -12.10 5.34 14.32
C GLU A 48 -13.49 5.46 13.67
N ARG A 49 -13.60 6.29 12.64
CA ARG A 49 -14.88 6.49 11.94
C ARG A 49 -15.23 5.33 11.02
N LEU A 50 -14.25 4.80 10.27
CA LEU A 50 -14.44 3.69 9.33
C LEU A 50 -14.65 2.35 10.04
N GLU A 51 -14.13 2.19 11.25
CA GLU A 51 -14.35 1.05 12.15
C GLU A 51 -15.84 0.77 12.43
N ARG A 52 -16.70 1.79 12.28
CA ARG A 52 -18.14 1.66 12.44
C ARG A 52 -18.82 0.95 11.25
N ALA A 53 -18.11 0.72 10.15
CA ALA A 53 -18.62 -0.05 9.02
C ALA A 53 -18.60 -1.55 9.35
N LYS A 54 -19.73 -2.23 9.12
CA LYS A 54 -19.97 -3.61 9.58
C LYS A 54 -18.97 -4.66 9.05
N ASP A 55 -18.53 -4.51 7.79
CA ASP A 55 -17.67 -5.48 7.09
C ASP A 55 -16.34 -4.84 6.69
N GLU A 56 -15.80 -3.97 7.53
CA GLU A 56 -14.54 -3.30 7.26
C GLU A 56 -13.35 -4.28 7.31
N VAL A 57 -12.45 -4.17 6.33
CA VAL A 57 -11.17 -4.86 6.32
C VAL A 57 -10.09 -3.81 6.11
N ARG A 58 -9.12 -3.77 7.03
CA ARG A 58 -7.97 -2.88 6.95
C ARG A 58 -6.74 -3.60 6.44
N LEU A 59 -6.03 -2.92 5.56
CA LEU A 59 -4.68 -3.29 5.15
C LEU A 59 -3.76 -2.11 5.44
N SER A 60 -2.83 -2.29 6.38
CA SER A 60 -1.79 -1.30 6.67
C SER A 60 -0.47 -1.75 6.07
N LEU A 61 0.16 -0.92 5.24
CA LEU A 61 1.49 -1.21 4.71
C LEU A 61 2.56 -1.11 5.81
N GLU A 62 2.38 -0.18 6.76
CA GLU A 62 3.30 0.05 7.88
C GLU A 62 3.35 -1.14 8.83
N LEU A 63 2.19 -1.75 9.14
CA LEU A 63 2.11 -2.93 10.01
C LEU A 63 2.54 -4.23 9.31
N ASN A 64 2.68 -4.21 7.99
CA ASN A 64 3.09 -5.37 7.18
C ASN A 64 4.49 -5.17 6.58
N ALA A 65 5.37 -4.44 7.27
CA ALA A 65 6.69 -4.05 6.80
C ALA A 65 7.51 -5.23 6.22
N ASP A 66 7.51 -6.40 6.86
CA ASP A 66 8.26 -7.57 6.36
C ASP A 66 7.69 -8.12 5.04
N SER A 67 6.36 -8.17 4.94
CA SER A 67 5.68 -8.61 3.70
C SER A 67 5.90 -7.61 2.57
N VAL A 68 5.85 -6.31 2.88
CA VAL A 68 6.12 -5.23 1.92
C VAL A 68 7.59 -5.28 1.47
N SER A 69 8.54 -5.39 2.41
CA SER A 69 9.97 -5.51 2.13
C SER A 69 10.26 -6.72 1.24
N THR A 70 9.65 -7.87 1.55
CA THR A 70 9.76 -9.09 0.74
C THR A 70 9.21 -8.88 -0.68
N ALA A 71 8.04 -8.25 -0.81
CA ALA A 71 7.46 -7.95 -2.11
C ALA A 71 8.34 -6.99 -2.94
N VAL A 72 8.90 -5.96 -2.30
CA VAL A 72 9.83 -5.01 -2.92
C VAL A 72 11.11 -5.71 -3.38
N TYR A 73 11.70 -6.58 -2.55
CA TYR A 73 12.86 -7.39 -2.91
C TYR A 73 12.59 -8.26 -4.15
N PHE A 74 11.47 -8.96 -4.19
CA PHE A 74 11.10 -9.78 -5.35
C PHE A 74 10.88 -8.94 -6.61
N TYR A 75 10.24 -7.78 -6.47
CA TYR A 75 10.04 -6.85 -7.59
C TYR A 75 11.37 -6.34 -8.16
N ILE A 76 12.28 -5.87 -7.30
CA ILE A 76 13.61 -5.40 -7.69
C ILE A 76 14.36 -6.54 -8.39
N THR A 77 14.39 -7.72 -7.79
CA THR A 77 15.06 -8.91 -8.35
C THR A 77 14.52 -9.27 -9.73
N HIS A 78 13.19 -9.25 -9.89
CA HIS A 78 12.53 -9.51 -11.16
C HIS A 78 12.94 -8.48 -12.23
N LYS A 79 12.90 -7.18 -11.88
CA LYS A 79 13.23 -6.09 -12.81
C LYS A 79 14.72 -6.10 -13.21
N VAL A 80 15.63 -6.32 -12.26
CA VAL A 80 17.07 -6.36 -12.56
C VAL A 80 17.41 -7.60 -13.39
N SER A 81 16.80 -8.75 -13.09
CA SER A 81 16.98 -9.95 -13.92
C SER A 81 16.45 -9.77 -15.35
N ARG A 82 15.39 -8.98 -15.53
CA ARG A 82 14.92 -8.59 -16.87
C ARG A 82 15.93 -7.68 -17.57
N LEU A 83 16.47 -6.67 -16.89
CA LEU A 83 17.50 -5.79 -17.44
C LEU A 83 18.78 -6.54 -17.83
N GLU A 84 19.19 -7.53 -17.04
CA GLU A 84 20.33 -8.39 -17.37
C GLU A 84 20.15 -9.05 -18.75
N ARG A 85 18.97 -9.59 -19.04
CA ARG A 85 18.67 -10.22 -20.34
C ARG A 85 18.58 -9.20 -21.47
N GLU A 86 17.87 -8.09 -21.25
CA GLU A 86 17.59 -7.09 -22.29
C GLU A 86 18.82 -6.25 -22.66
N LYS A 87 19.69 -5.98 -21.67
CA LYS A 87 20.85 -5.10 -21.80
C LYS A 87 22.18 -5.84 -21.71
N LYS A 88 22.14 -7.18 -21.54
CA LYS A 88 23.33 -8.05 -21.43
C LYS A 88 24.27 -7.58 -20.31
N TYR A 89 23.71 -7.23 -19.15
CA TYR A 89 24.52 -6.83 -18.00
C TYR A 89 25.43 -7.98 -17.56
N SER A 90 26.64 -7.63 -17.14
CA SER A 90 27.50 -8.59 -16.46
C SER A 90 26.89 -8.96 -15.11
N HIS A 91 27.28 -10.11 -14.58
CA HIS A 91 26.90 -10.53 -13.24
C HIS A 91 27.25 -9.48 -12.18
N GLN A 92 28.41 -8.82 -12.32
CA GLN A 92 28.85 -7.76 -11.42
C GLN A 92 27.92 -6.55 -11.48
N THR A 93 27.53 -6.10 -12.69
CA THR A 93 26.58 -4.99 -12.86
C THR A 93 25.21 -5.35 -12.29
N LYS A 94 24.73 -6.57 -12.52
CA LYS A 94 23.47 -7.06 -11.94
C LYS A 94 23.48 -6.98 -10.42
N GLN A 95 24.53 -7.51 -9.77
CA GLN A 95 24.67 -7.49 -8.32
C GLN A 95 24.78 -6.06 -7.77
N ALA A 96 25.55 -5.19 -8.42
CA ALA A 96 25.68 -3.79 -8.01
C ALA A 96 24.33 -3.05 -8.06
N VAL A 97 23.56 -3.23 -9.13
CA VAL A 97 22.23 -2.61 -9.26
C VAL A 97 21.23 -3.19 -8.26
N LEU A 98 21.23 -4.51 -8.05
CA LEU A 98 20.40 -5.17 -7.02
C LEU A 98 20.66 -4.59 -5.63
N ASN A 99 21.93 -4.57 -5.21
CA ASN A 99 22.31 -4.07 -3.89
C ASN A 99 21.96 -2.59 -3.75
N TYR A 100 22.27 -1.77 -4.76
CA TYR A 100 21.94 -0.34 -4.74
C TYR A 100 20.43 -0.12 -4.58
N LEU A 101 19.60 -0.75 -5.41
CA LEU A 101 18.15 -0.57 -5.34
C LEU A 101 17.56 -1.10 -4.04
N TYR A 102 18.04 -2.23 -3.54
CA TYR A 102 17.53 -2.80 -2.29
C TYR A 102 17.90 -1.93 -1.08
N THR A 103 19.17 -1.49 -0.97
CA THR A 103 19.61 -0.61 0.12
C THR A 103 18.87 0.73 0.12
N ASN A 104 18.59 1.32 -1.05
CA ASN A 104 17.90 2.62 -1.13
C ASN A 104 16.36 2.49 -1.03
N ALA A 105 15.79 1.31 -1.23
CA ALA A 105 14.35 1.08 -1.03
C ALA A 105 13.96 1.07 0.47
N ASN A 106 14.93 0.76 1.34
CA ASN A 106 14.77 0.78 2.79
C ASN A 106 14.37 2.17 3.29
N ASP A 107 14.98 3.23 2.74
CA ASP A 107 14.71 4.62 3.12
C ASP A 107 13.34 5.14 2.65
N THR A 108 12.74 4.49 1.65
CA THR A 108 11.48 4.94 1.05
C THR A 108 10.25 4.21 1.58
N THR A 109 10.38 2.98 2.10
CA THR A 109 9.20 2.19 2.48
C THR A 109 9.36 1.17 3.63
N CYS A 110 10.56 0.78 4.09
CA CYS A 110 10.69 -0.20 5.17
C CYS A 110 12.04 -0.02 5.88
N ALA A 111 12.06 0.33 7.16
CA ALA A 111 13.27 0.09 7.95
C ALA A 111 13.37 -1.42 8.19
N CYS A 112 14.20 -2.13 7.41
CA CYS A 112 14.73 -3.40 7.87
C CYS A 112 15.56 -3.11 9.13
N HIS A 113 15.00 -3.36 10.31
CA HIS A 113 15.84 -3.58 11.48
C HIS A 113 16.67 -4.83 11.17
N ASP A 114 17.96 -4.62 10.98
CA ASP A 114 18.96 -5.68 10.88
C ASP A 114 18.91 -6.49 12.18
N GLY A 115 18.15 -7.57 12.14
CA GLY A 115 18.09 -8.59 13.17
C GLY A 115 19.41 -9.33 13.17
N ARG A 116 20.31 -8.87 14.02
CA ARG A 116 21.32 -9.76 14.59
C ARG A 116 20.66 -10.70 15.59
#